data_AF-A0A540WMR2-F1
#
_entry.id   AF-A0A540WMR2-F1
#
_cell.length_a   1.000
_cell.length_b   1.000
_cell.length_c   1.000
_cell.angle_alpha   90.00
_cell.angle_beta   90.00
_cell.angle_gamma   90.00
#
_symmetry.space_group_name_H-M   'P 1'
#
loop_
_entity.id
_entity.type
_entity.pdbx_description
1 polymer ?
#
loop_
_entity_poly.entity_id
_entity_poly.type
_entity_poly.pdbx_seq_one_letter_code
_entity_poly.pdbx_strand_id
1 'polypeptide(L)'
;MIAQVLAATLALASSQAPVSLSSTGGGPQVSLPFPTGTTQTYNIIQWDPNQLPRIYERSDQLPLTDEELTKLSQAGFEPAQLVKMIEERRCACDASADGLIKLKKAGVDKNVLAAVSRHGIAPNRELELLVTMDFTGESRVAREAFLYFFVDDGDLTRVFSANITDLLQRRNRHETTVDRSDILVARTVRRVQLSGRVPLKTYGKHNVLVVASASPTLTHPSQLTPQERTKSQSYTFDYPRASLMSLCRLTAGYRRDAVLNYKWNFEGSRFECEWN
;
A
#
# COMPACT_ATOMS: atom_id res chain seq x y z
N MET A 1 -68.12 -9.15 48.26
CA MET A 1 -67.46 -10.29 48.94
C MET A 1 -66.00 -10.24 48.50
N ILE A 2 -65.06 -9.79 49.35
CA ILE A 2 -64.29 -10.62 50.31
C ILE A 2 -63.61 -11.78 49.56
N ALA A 3 -62.30 -12.08 49.61
CA ALA A 3 -61.07 -11.50 50.13
C ALA A 3 -59.93 -12.44 49.70
N GLN A 4 -58.69 -11.91 49.54
CA GLN A 4 -57.36 -12.56 49.72
C GLN A 4 -57.05 -13.82 48.86
N VAL A 5 -55.83 -14.04 48.36
CA VAL A 5 -54.63 -14.43 49.13
C VAL A 5 -53.34 -14.23 48.31
N LEU A 6 -52.29 -13.85 49.04
CA LEU A 6 -50.87 -13.75 48.67
C LEU A 6 -50.30 -15.00 47.97
N ALA A 7 -49.36 -14.80 47.05
CA ALA A 7 -48.22 -15.69 46.90
C ALA A 7 -46.96 -14.86 46.59
N ALA A 8 -45.97 -15.00 47.47
CA ALA A 8 -44.63 -14.44 47.39
C ALA A 8 -43.66 -15.52 46.92
N THR A 9 -42.70 -15.20 46.06
CA THR A 9 -41.43 -15.94 45.98
C THR A 9 -40.28 -15.10 45.41
N LEU A 10 -39.37 -14.79 46.35
CA LEU A 10 -37.94 -14.52 46.26
C LEU A 10 -37.28 -14.30 44.89
N ALA A 11 -36.78 -13.07 44.68
CA ALA A 11 -35.54 -12.86 43.95
C ALA A 11 -34.48 -12.40 44.97
N LEU A 12 -33.42 -13.19 45.14
CA LEU A 12 -32.27 -12.86 45.98
C LEU A 12 -31.58 -11.61 45.41
N ALA A 13 -31.79 -10.47 46.04
CA ALA A 13 -30.92 -9.32 45.90
C ALA A 13 -29.67 -9.57 46.74
N SER A 14 -28.58 -10.04 46.12
CA SER A 14 -27.25 -9.85 46.71
C SER A 14 -26.88 -8.39 46.52
N SER A 15 -27.17 -7.59 47.55
CA SER A 15 -26.68 -6.23 47.73
C SER A 15 -25.15 -6.24 47.84
N GLN A 16 -24.46 -6.18 46.71
CA GLN A 16 -23.06 -5.73 46.72
C GLN A 16 -23.07 -4.22 46.94
N ALA A 17 -22.86 -3.83 48.20
CA ALA A 17 -22.61 -2.45 48.55
C ALA A 17 -21.41 -1.92 47.73
N PRO A 18 -21.47 -0.69 47.19
CA PRO A 18 -20.29 -0.08 46.63
C PRO A 18 -19.24 0.07 47.74
N VAL A 19 -18.07 -0.50 47.54
CA VAL A 19 -16.91 -0.31 48.42
C VAL A 19 -16.49 1.15 48.27
N SER A 20 -16.89 1.98 49.22
CA SER A 20 -16.37 3.34 49.39
C SER A 20 -14.92 3.24 49.88
N LEU A 21 -13.97 3.34 48.95
CA LEU A 21 -12.57 3.52 49.27
C LEU A 21 -12.36 4.94 49.82
N SER A 22 -12.24 5.03 51.15
CA SER A 22 -11.83 6.23 51.87
C SER A 22 -10.44 6.67 51.37
N SER A 23 -10.38 7.79 50.66
CA SER A 23 -9.12 8.42 50.26
C SER A 23 -8.52 9.18 51.45
N THR A 24 -7.69 8.51 52.25
CA THR A 24 -6.82 9.15 53.24
C THR A 24 -5.45 8.52 53.16
N GLY A 25 -4.55 9.16 52.43
CA GLY A 25 -3.16 8.72 52.29
C GLY A 25 -2.51 9.35 51.05
N GLY A 26 -1.84 10.49 51.24
CA GLY A 26 -1.13 11.21 50.19
C GLY A 26 0.10 10.44 49.69
N GLY A 27 -0.12 9.51 48.76
CA GLY A 27 0.92 8.98 47.89
C GLY A 27 0.94 9.72 46.54
N PRO A 28 2.09 9.83 45.86
CA PRO A 28 2.15 10.42 44.54
C PRO A 28 1.21 9.66 43.59
N GLN A 29 0.16 10.33 43.12
CA GLN A 29 -0.74 9.77 42.13
C GLN A 29 0.04 9.62 40.83
N VAL A 30 0.36 8.38 40.47
CA VAL A 30 0.86 8.05 39.14
C VAL A 30 -0.26 8.39 38.17
N SER A 31 -0.10 9.51 37.46
CA SER A 31 -0.92 9.86 36.30
C SER A 31 -0.68 8.80 35.24
N LEU A 32 -1.54 7.78 35.24
CA LEU A 32 -1.62 6.87 34.12
C LEU A 32 -2.36 7.60 32.98
N PRO A 33 -1.97 7.43 31.71
CA PRO A 33 -2.58 8.11 30.57
C PRO A 33 -3.93 7.47 30.20
N PHE A 34 -4.77 7.19 31.19
CA PHE A 34 -6.11 6.64 31.00
C PHE A 34 -7.14 7.71 31.34
N PRO A 35 -8.30 7.72 30.65
CA PRO A 35 -9.36 8.68 30.93
C PRO A 35 -9.87 8.56 32.36
N THR A 36 -10.04 9.69 33.04
CA THR A 36 -10.64 9.77 34.38
C THR A 36 -12.12 10.15 34.28
N GLY A 37 -13.01 9.43 34.97
CA GLY A 37 -14.46 9.69 34.99
C GLY A 37 -15.28 8.40 34.88
N THR A 38 -16.59 8.51 34.60
CA THR A 38 -17.45 7.35 34.29
C THR A 38 -17.15 6.83 32.89
N THR A 39 -16.05 6.10 32.74
CA THR A 39 -15.70 5.38 31.50
C THR A 39 -16.12 3.93 31.58
N GLN A 40 -16.89 3.46 30.61
CA GLN A 40 -17.17 2.04 30.45
C GLN A 40 -15.92 1.34 29.93
N THR A 41 -15.30 0.53 30.78
CA THR A 41 -14.20 -0.35 30.36
C THR A 41 -14.83 -1.60 29.75
N TYR A 42 -14.62 -1.81 28.45
CA TYR A 42 -14.98 -3.06 27.80
C TYR A 42 -13.82 -4.03 27.91
N ASN A 43 -14.02 -5.16 28.59
CA ASN A 43 -13.05 -6.24 28.58
C ASN A 43 -13.21 -7.01 27.26
N ILE A 44 -12.44 -6.64 26.23
CA ILE A 44 -12.60 -7.19 24.87
C ILE A 44 -12.04 -8.63 24.79
N ILE A 45 -11.13 -9.01 25.68
CA ILE A 45 -10.47 -10.33 25.63
C ILE A 45 -10.16 -10.83 27.04
N GLN A 46 -10.83 -11.90 27.47
CA GLN A 46 -10.39 -12.70 28.62
C GLN A 46 -9.32 -13.67 28.11
N TRP A 47 -8.09 -13.53 28.61
CA TRP A 47 -6.99 -14.40 28.22
C TRP A 47 -7.19 -15.76 28.91
N ASP A 48 -7.79 -16.73 28.21
CA ASP A 48 -7.82 -18.11 28.66
C ASP A 48 -6.46 -18.76 28.36
N PRO A 49 -5.68 -19.16 29.38
CA PRO A 49 -4.37 -19.79 29.19
C PRO A 49 -4.46 -21.13 28.42
N ASN A 50 -5.63 -21.74 28.33
CA ASN A 50 -5.88 -22.99 27.59
C ASN A 50 -6.37 -22.77 26.16
N GLN A 51 -6.73 -21.53 25.80
CA GLN A 51 -7.11 -21.11 24.44
C GLN A 51 -6.18 -20.01 23.93
N LEU A 52 -4.93 -19.98 24.41
CA LEU A 52 -3.91 -19.18 23.76
C LEU A 52 -3.88 -19.61 22.29
N PRO A 53 -4.02 -18.68 21.32
CA PRO A 53 -3.73 -19.02 19.94
C PRO A 53 -2.35 -19.66 19.96
N ARG A 54 -2.18 -20.80 19.28
CA ARG A 54 -0.86 -21.44 19.15
C ARG A 54 0.11 -20.31 18.87
N ILE A 55 1.12 -20.13 19.72
CA ILE A 55 2.19 -19.18 19.44
C ILE A 55 2.79 -19.70 18.15
N TYR A 56 2.32 -19.17 17.03
CA TYR A 56 3.00 -19.34 15.79
C TYR A 56 4.30 -18.59 16.06
N GLU A 57 5.38 -19.33 16.27
CA GLU A 57 6.74 -18.81 16.13
C GLU A 57 6.91 -18.41 14.67
N ARG A 58 6.14 -17.41 14.24
CA ARG A 58 6.27 -16.81 12.93
C ARG A 58 7.53 -16.00 13.01
N SER A 59 8.53 -16.50 12.32
CA SER A 59 9.68 -15.72 11.93
C SER A 59 9.20 -14.41 11.27
N ASP A 60 9.70 -13.27 11.74
CA ASP A 60 9.50 -11.94 11.14
C ASP A 60 10.18 -11.80 9.75
N GLN A 61 10.85 -12.85 9.29
CA GLN A 61 11.41 -12.91 7.95
C GLN A 61 10.34 -12.82 6.87
N LEU A 62 10.68 -12.15 5.78
CA LEU A 62 9.84 -12.05 4.59
C LEU A 62 9.47 -13.43 4.03
N PRO A 63 8.36 -13.54 3.27
CA PRO A 63 7.98 -14.76 2.58
C PRO A 63 9.10 -15.25 1.67
N LEU A 64 9.21 -16.57 1.53
CA LEU A 64 10.19 -17.16 0.63
C LEU A 64 9.90 -16.78 -0.82
N THR A 65 10.95 -16.53 -1.61
CA THR A 65 10.87 -16.32 -3.06
C THR A 65 11.19 -17.59 -3.84
N ASP A 66 10.87 -17.61 -5.14
CA ASP A 66 11.20 -18.74 -6.03
C ASP A 66 12.71 -19.01 -6.07
N GLU A 67 13.53 -17.95 -6.06
CA GLU A 67 14.98 -18.01 -6.06
C GLU A 67 15.53 -18.60 -4.75
N GLU A 68 15.00 -18.18 -3.61
CA GLU A 68 15.40 -18.71 -2.30
C GLU A 68 14.99 -20.17 -2.15
N LEU A 69 13.78 -20.53 -2.57
CA LEU A 69 13.30 -21.90 -2.51
C LEU A 69 14.17 -22.82 -3.36
N THR A 70 14.53 -22.37 -4.56
CA THR A 70 15.46 -23.08 -5.45
C THR A 70 16.82 -23.27 -4.81
N LYS A 71 17.40 -22.21 -4.22
CA LYS A 71 18.70 -22.27 -3.53
C LYS A 71 18.68 -23.24 -2.35
N LEU A 72 17.66 -23.18 -1.50
CA LEU A 72 17.53 -24.07 -0.34
C LEU A 72 17.36 -25.53 -0.77
N SER A 73 16.56 -25.79 -1.81
CA SER A 73 16.41 -27.14 -2.36
C SER A 73 17.73 -27.66 -2.94
N GLN A 74 18.50 -26.83 -3.65
CA GLN A 74 19.79 -27.21 -4.22
C GLN A 74 20.87 -27.41 -3.15
N ALA A 75 20.75 -26.71 -2.01
CA ALA A 75 21.62 -26.90 -0.85
C ALA A 75 21.30 -28.19 -0.06
N GLY A 76 20.29 -28.96 -0.46
CA GLY A 76 19.94 -30.24 0.16
C GLY A 76 19.11 -30.12 1.43
N PHE A 77 18.39 -29.01 1.63
CA PHE A 77 17.42 -28.91 2.73
C PHE A 77 16.32 -29.97 2.57
N GLU A 78 15.94 -30.58 3.69
CA GLU A 78 14.92 -31.62 3.70
C GLU A 78 13.55 -31.07 3.25
N PRO A 79 12.81 -31.76 2.35
CA PRO A 79 11.52 -31.28 1.85
C PRO A 79 10.52 -30.94 2.95
N ALA A 80 10.49 -31.74 4.03
CA ALA A 80 9.60 -31.49 5.16
C ALA A 80 9.92 -30.17 5.89
N GLN A 81 11.19 -29.77 5.95
CA GLN A 81 11.60 -28.49 6.54
C GLN A 81 11.14 -27.33 5.64
N LEU A 82 11.33 -27.44 4.33
CA LEU A 82 10.90 -26.43 3.37
C LEU A 82 9.38 -26.24 3.37
N VAL A 83 8.61 -27.33 3.44
CA VAL A 83 7.14 -27.27 3.59
C VAL A 83 6.75 -26.50 4.85
N LYS A 84 7.37 -26.82 6.00
CA LYS A 84 7.09 -26.11 7.25
C LYS A 84 7.45 -24.62 7.17
N MET A 85 8.58 -24.27 6.54
CA MET A 85 8.95 -22.87 6.30
C MET A 85 7.91 -22.15 5.44
N ILE A 86 7.41 -22.79 4.39
CA ILE A 86 6.35 -22.23 3.53
C ILE A 86 5.03 -22.07 4.30
N GLU A 87 4.67 -23.01 5.19
CA GLU A 87 3.47 -22.91 6.02
C GLU A 87 3.56 -21.74 7.02
N GLU A 88 4.74 -21.51 7.61
CA GLU A 88 4.98 -20.50 8.63
C GLU A 88 5.17 -19.09 8.02
N ARG A 89 6.03 -18.98 7.01
CA ARG A 89 6.45 -17.70 6.39
C ARG A 89 5.68 -17.32 5.12
N ARG A 90 4.92 -18.26 4.53
CA ARG A 90 4.34 -18.15 3.18
C ARG A 90 5.41 -18.06 2.09
N CYS A 91 4.97 -18.12 0.83
CA CYS A 91 5.82 -18.06 -0.35
C CYS A 91 5.31 -16.94 -1.27
N ALA A 92 6.14 -15.93 -1.57
CA ALA A 92 5.94 -14.99 -2.66
C ALA A 92 6.42 -15.61 -3.98
N CYS A 93 5.90 -16.80 -4.27
CA CYS A 93 6.37 -17.70 -5.31
C CYS A 93 5.34 -17.79 -6.44
N ASP A 94 5.79 -18.09 -7.66
CA ASP A 94 4.89 -18.31 -8.77
C ASP A 94 4.18 -19.66 -8.67
N ALA A 95 3.01 -19.66 -8.03
CA ALA A 95 2.13 -20.83 -7.92
C ALA A 95 1.33 -21.15 -9.21
N SER A 96 1.59 -20.47 -10.33
CA SER A 96 0.99 -20.81 -11.63
C SER A 96 1.60 -22.10 -12.20
N ALA A 97 0.96 -22.66 -13.23
CA ALA A 97 1.47 -23.87 -13.88
C ALA A 97 2.91 -23.70 -14.39
N ASP A 98 3.21 -22.57 -15.01
CA ASP A 98 4.56 -22.28 -15.55
C ASP A 98 5.60 -22.15 -14.44
N GLY A 99 5.24 -21.46 -13.34
CA GLY A 99 6.10 -21.31 -12.17
C GLY A 99 6.42 -22.65 -11.49
N LEU A 100 5.40 -23.48 -11.27
CA LEU A 100 5.59 -24.83 -10.71
C LEU A 100 6.42 -25.73 -11.63
N ILE A 101 6.27 -25.61 -12.96
CA ILE A 101 7.12 -26.31 -13.92
C ILE A 101 8.58 -25.83 -13.81
N LYS A 102 8.80 -24.51 -13.68
CA LYS A 102 10.14 -23.92 -13.52
C LYS A 102 10.80 -24.44 -12.24
N LEU A 103 10.11 -24.41 -11.11
CA LEU A 103 10.61 -24.93 -9.83
C LEU A 103 10.90 -26.44 -9.89
N LYS A 104 10.02 -27.23 -10.52
CA LYS A 104 10.25 -28.66 -10.73
C LYS A 104 11.51 -28.93 -11.55
N LYS A 105 11.72 -28.18 -12.63
CA LYS A 105 12.93 -28.28 -13.46
C LYS A 105 14.19 -27.88 -12.70
N ALA A 106 14.06 -26.98 -11.72
CA ALA A 106 15.16 -26.56 -10.86
C ALA A 106 15.50 -27.56 -9.73
N GLY A 107 14.75 -28.67 -9.63
CA GLY A 107 15.00 -29.75 -8.67
C GLY A 107 14.19 -29.65 -7.38
N VAL A 108 13.19 -28.77 -7.30
CA VAL A 108 12.34 -28.64 -6.11
C VAL A 108 11.44 -29.86 -5.97
N ASP A 109 11.41 -30.45 -4.76
CA ASP A 109 10.63 -31.66 -4.46
C ASP A 109 9.12 -31.45 -4.62
N LYS A 110 8.41 -32.51 -5.03
CA LYS A 110 6.96 -32.49 -5.27
C LYS A 110 6.12 -32.05 -4.06
N ASN A 111 6.54 -32.39 -2.84
CA ASN A 111 5.82 -32.03 -1.63
C ASN A 111 5.96 -30.53 -1.34
N VAL A 112 7.14 -29.98 -1.63
CA VAL A 112 7.41 -28.55 -1.55
C VAL A 112 6.60 -27.79 -2.60
N LEU A 113 6.52 -28.29 -3.84
CA LEU A 113 5.67 -27.71 -4.88
C LEU A 113 4.18 -27.68 -4.48
N ALA A 114 3.68 -28.74 -3.84
CA ALA A 114 2.33 -28.78 -3.32
C ALA A 114 2.12 -27.73 -2.21
N ALA A 115 3.11 -27.53 -1.35
CA ALA A 115 3.07 -26.47 -0.33
C ALA A 115 3.08 -25.06 -0.96
N VAL A 116 3.89 -24.81 -1.99
CA VAL A 116 3.88 -23.54 -2.75
C VAL A 116 2.48 -23.27 -3.32
N SER A 117 1.86 -24.28 -3.94
CA SER A 117 0.52 -24.14 -4.52
C SER A 117 -0.56 -23.83 -3.48
N ARG A 118 -0.44 -24.39 -2.27
CA ARG A 118 -1.45 -24.25 -1.21
C ARG A 118 -1.25 -23.03 -0.31
N HIS A 119 0.00 -22.68 -0.04
CA HIS A 119 0.39 -21.69 0.97
C HIS A 119 1.10 -20.47 0.38
N GLY A 120 1.29 -20.42 -0.94
CA GLY A 120 1.73 -19.23 -1.64
C GLY A 120 0.78 -18.05 -1.44
N ILE A 121 1.34 -16.85 -1.55
CA ILE A 121 0.57 -15.61 -1.50
C ILE A 121 -0.25 -15.48 -2.78
N ALA A 122 -1.39 -14.80 -2.68
CA ALA A 122 -2.24 -14.53 -3.83
C ALA A 122 -1.47 -13.75 -4.91
N PRO A 123 -1.74 -14.01 -6.19
CA PRO A 123 -1.06 -13.30 -7.26
C PRO A 123 -1.47 -11.82 -7.29
N ASN A 124 -0.54 -10.96 -7.69
CA ASN A 124 -0.77 -9.53 -7.84
C ASN A 124 -1.76 -9.28 -8.98
N ARG A 125 -2.82 -8.52 -8.72
CA ARG A 125 -3.85 -8.18 -9.72
C ARG A 125 -3.88 -6.70 -10.06
N GLU A 126 -3.29 -5.89 -9.20
CA GLU A 126 -3.21 -4.45 -9.33
C GLU A 126 -1.89 -3.93 -8.79
N LEU A 127 -1.40 -2.90 -9.45
CA LEU A 127 -0.30 -2.09 -9.03
C LEU A 127 -0.83 -0.87 -8.26
N GLU A 128 -0.36 -0.67 -7.03
CA GLU A 128 -0.59 0.56 -6.30
C GLU A 128 0.32 1.65 -6.86
N LEU A 129 -0.27 2.76 -7.30
CA LEU A 129 0.45 3.88 -7.89
C LEU A 129 0.27 5.12 -7.01
N LEU A 130 1.37 5.62 -6.46
CA LEU A 130 1.41 6.92 -5.79
C LEU A 130 1.99 7.96 -6.74
N VAL A 131 1.15 8.87 -7.21
CA VAL A 131 1.54 10.00 -8.05
C VAL A 131 1.77 11.24 -7.20
N THR A 132 2.99 11.76 -7.21
CA THR A 132 3.37 13.03 -6.58
C THR A 132 3.64 14.06 -7.67
N MET A 133 2.95 15.18 -7.65
CA MET A 133 3.21 16.32 -8.54
C MET A 133 3.80 17.46 -7.72
N ASP A 134 5.03 17.82 -8.04
CA ASP A 134 5.76 18.92 -7.42
C ASP A 134 5.74 20.11 -8.36
N PHE A 135 5.29 21.25 -7.85
CA PHE A 135 5.19 22.46 -8.63
C PHE A 135 5.96 23.61 -7.98
N THR A 136 6.94 24.12 -8.72
CA THR A 136 7.90 25.12 -8.22
C THR A 136 7.61 26.51 -8.81
N GLY A 137 7.51 27.50 -7.92
CA GLY A 137 7.18 28.89 -8.26
C GLY A 137 5.67 29.15 -8.31
N GLU A 138 5.27 30.41 -8.35
CA GLU A 138 3.85 30.77 -8.30
C GLU A 138 3.20 30.76 -9.69
N SER A 139 2.18 29.91 -9.86
CA SER A 139 1.25 29.91 -10.99
C SER A 139 -0.05 29.17 -10.61
N ARG A 140 -1.07 29.32 -11.44
CA ARG A 140 -2.35 28.58 -11.35
C ARG A 140 -2.70 27.82 -12.63
N VAL A 141 -1.84 27.86 -13.65
CA VAL A 141 -2.12 27.29 -14.98
C VAL A 141 -0.91 26.48 -15.44
N ALA A 142 -1.15 25.29 -15.97
CA ALA A 142 -0.13 24.50 -16.64
C ALA A 142 -0.17 24.75 -18.16
N ARG A 143 1.00 24.72 -18.80
CA ARG A 143 1.14 24.85 -20.26
C ARG A 143 0.53 23.64 -20.95
N GLU A 144 0.96 22.46 -20.55
CA GLU A 144 0.32 21.18 -20.84
C GLU A 144 -0.66 20.87 -19.70
N ALA A 145 -1.96 20.84 -20.00
CA ALA A 145 -3.00 20.74 -18.98
C ALA A 145 -3.19 19.33 -18.41
N PHE A 146 -2.62 18.31 -19.06
CA PHE A 146 -2.81 16.91 -18.70
C PHE A 146 -1.47 16.22 -18.49
N LEU A 147 -1.38 15.42 -17.44
CA LEU A 147 -0.32 14.44 -17.25
C LEU A 147 -0.87 13.06 -17.62
N TYR A 148 -0.18 12.34 -18.50
CA TYR A 148 -0.50 10.99 -18.89
C TYR A 148 0.56 10.00 -18.39
N PHE A 149 0.08 8.84 -17.95
CA PHE A 149 0.86 7.67 -17.58
C PHE A 149 0.32 6.49 -18.39
N PHE A 150 1.13 6.03 -19.34
CA PHE A 150 0.85 4.85 -20.16
C PHE A 150 1.64 3.66 -19.64
N VAL A 151 1.01 2.49 -19.56
CA VAL A 151 1.66 1.22 -19.24
C VAL A 151 1.22 0.19 -20.27
N ASP A 152 2.17 -0.54 -20.83
CA ASP A 152 1.85 -1.72 -21.63
C ASP A 152 1.31 -2.86 -20.74
N ASP A 153 0.32 -3.60 -21.21
CA ASP A 153 -0.24 -4.74 -20.49
C ASP A 153 -0.62 -5.82 -21.52
N GLY A 154 0.39 -6.42 -22.12
CA GLY A 154 0.26 -7.35 -23.24
C GLY A 154 -0.31 -6.66 -24.47
N ASP A 155 -1.48 -7.11 -24.93
CA ASP A 155 -2.15 -6.56 -26.12
C ASP A 155 -2.86 -5.22 -25.86
N LEU A 156 -2.89 -4.76 -24.61
CA LEU A 156 -3.57 -3.54 -24.20
C LEU A 156 -2.56 -2.49 -23.71
N THR A 157 -2.86 -1.22 -23.92
CA THR A 157 -2.18 -0.11 -23.24
C THR A 157 -3.15 0.50 -22.24
N ARG A 158 -2.70 0.62 -21.00
CA ARG A 158 -3.48 1.27 -19.93
C ARG A 158 -3.06 2.71 -19.82
N VAL A 159 -4.05 3.58 -19.72
CA VAL A 159 -3.85 5.03 -19.78
C VAL A 159 -4.47 5.62 -18.53
N PHE A 160 -3.66 6.35 -17.78
CA PHE A 160 -4.11 7.14 -16.63
C PHE A 160 -3.80 8.59 -16.94
N SER A 161 -4.74 9.48 -16.65
CA SER A 161 -4.57 10.89 -16.87
C SER A 161 -4.98 11.71 -15.64
N ALA A 162 -4.30 12.83 -15.46
CA ALA A 162 -4.63 13.83 -14.46
C ALA A 162 -4.79 15.18 -15.14
N ASN A 163 -5.96 15.82 -14.97
CA ASN A 163 -6.16 17.21 -15.39
C ASN A 163 -5.54 18.15 -14.35
N ILE A 164 -4.40 18.72 -14.69
CA ILE A 164 -3.62 19.59 -13.81
C ILE A 164 -4.39 20.88 -13.52
N THR A 165 -5.15 21.40 -14.48
CA THR A 165 -5.93 22.62 -14.27
C THR A 165 -7.00 22.40 -13.20
N ASP A 166 -7.74 21.30 -13.30
CA ASP A 166 -8.77 20.95 -12.31
C ASP A 166 -8.17 20.69 -10.93
N LEU A 167 -7.00 20.02 -10.89
CA LEU A 167 -6.26 19.80 -9.66
C LEU A 167 -5.83 21.13 -9.04
N LEU A 168 -5.31 22.09 -9.80
CA LEU A 168 -4.77 23.32 -9.21
C LEU A 168 -5.82 24.35 -8.83
N GLN A 169 -7.00 24.33 -9.46
CA GLN A 169 -8.09 25.27 -9.20
C GLN A 169 -8.91 24.92 -7.95
N ARG A 170 -9.03 23.64 -7.61
CA ARG A 170 -9.80 23.20 -6.44
C ARG A 170 -8.92 23.22 -5.19
N ARG A 171 -9.53 23.54 -4.04
CA ARG A 171 -8.87 23.41 -2.74
C ARG A 171 -8.70 21.92 -2.44
N ASN A 172 -7.55 21.36 -2.78
CA ASN A 172 -7.31 19.93 -2.67
C ASN A 172 -6.90 19.54 -1.26
N ARG A 173 -7.56 18.53 -0.70
CA ARG A 173 -7.17 17.95 0.61
C ARG A 173 -5.82 17.24 0.55
N HIS A 174 -5.36 16.88 -0.64
CA HIS A 174 -4.08 16.21 -0.88
C HIS A 174 -2.96 17.16 -1.28
N GLU A 175 -3.20 18.47 -1.10
CA GLU A 175 -2.23 19.51 -1.38
C GLU A 175 -1.49 19.88 -0.10
N THR A 176 -0.17 19.94 -0.21
CA THR A 176 0.71 20.41 0.86
C THR A 176 1.70 21.41 0.28
N THR A 177 2.07 22.40 1.08
CA THR A 177 3.17 23.31 0.76
C THR A 177 4.41 22.78 1.43
N VAL A 178 5.41 22.39 0.63
CA VAL A 178 6.69 21.88 1.12
C VAL A 178 7.73 22.98 0.96
N ASP A 179 8.39 23.32 2.07
CA ASP A 179 9.54 24.19 2.03
C ASP A 179 10.77 23.39 1.54
N ARG A 180 11.27 23.73 0.36
CA ARG A 180 12.54 23.21 -0.20
C ARG A 180 13.59 24.31 -0.28
N SER A 181 13.47 25.33 0.55
CA SER A 181 14.45 26.39 0.64
C SER A 181 15.82 25.83 1.02
N ASP A 182 16.82 26.24 0.25
CA ASP A 182 18.22 26.13 0.68
C ASP A 182 18.54 27.38 1.51
N ILE A 183 19.65 27.35 2.26
CA ILE A 183 20.16 28.45 3.09
C ILE A 183 20.26 29.76 2.29
N LEU A 184 20.40 29.67 0.96
CA LEU A 184 20.59 30.81 0.05
C LEU A 184 19.39 31.13 -0.86
N VAL A 185 18.40 30.24 -1.00
CA VAL A 185 17.27 30.44 -1.94
C VAL A 185 15.99 29.88 -1.37
N ALA A 186 15.04 30.79 -1.07
CA ALA A 186 13.69 30.39 -0.68
C ALA A 186 12.98 29.68 -1.86
N ARG A 187 12.56 28.42 -1.67
CA ARG A 187 11.85 27.64 -2.67
C ARG A 187 10.64 26.96 -2.05
N THR A 188 9.49 27.59 -2.23
CA THR A 188 8.20 26.99 -1.93
C THR A 188 7.79 26.05 -3.06
N VAL A 189 7.51 24.79 -2.73
CA VAL A 189 6.99 23.79 -3.67
C VAL A 189 5.58 23.41 -3.26
N ARG A 190 4.62 23.65 -4.16
CA ARG A 190 3.27 23.12 -4.02
C ARG A 190 3.30 21.65 -4.41
N ARG A 191 2.91 20.75 -3.52
CA ARG A 191 2.91 19.30 -3.74
C ARG A 191 1.48 18.78 -3.73
N VAL A 192 1.12 17.99 -4.74
CA VAL A 192 -0.15 17.27 -4.80
C VAL A 192 0.13 15.78 -4.88
N GLN A 193 -0.47 14.98 -3.99
CA GLN A 193 -0.30 13.52 -3.97
C GLN A 193 -1.61 12.80 -4.25
N LEU A 194 -1.58 11.86 -5.19
CA LEU A 194 -2.74 11.07 -5.60
C LEU A 194 -2.38 9.59 -5.55
N SER A 195 -3.21 8.79 -4.90
CA SER A 195 -3.11 7.33 -4.93
C SER A 195 -4.07 6.76 -5.97
N GLY A 196 -3.58 5.83 -6.79
CA GLY A 196 -4.37 5.10 -7.78
C GLY A 196 -4.05 3.61 -7.74
N ARG A 197 -4.90 2.82 -8.39
CA ARG A 197 -4.69 1.38 -8.58
C ARG A 197 -4.76 1.06 -10.06
N VAL A 198 -3.71 0.43 -10.57
CA VAL A 198 -3.54 0.09 -11.97
C VAL A 198 -3.72 -1.41 -12.10
N PRO A 199 -4.89 -1.92 -12.54
CA PRO A 199 -5.04 -3.35 -12.77
C PRO A 199 -4.08 -3.78 -13.87
N LEU A 200 -3.26 -4.80 -13.66
CA LEU A 200 -2.36 -5.37 -14.68
C LEU A 200 -2.69 -6.86 -14.85
N LYS A 201 -2.77 -7.32 -16.10
CA LYS A 201 -3.13 -8.71 -16.43
C LYS A 201 -1.92 -9.56 -16.75
N THR A 202 -0.89 -8.95 -17.33
CA THR A 202 0.37 -9.58 -17.67
C THR A 202 1.39 -9.33 -16.57
N TYR A 203 2.36 -10.24 -16.46
CA TYR A 203 3.44 -10.21 -15.47
C TYR A 203 4.78 -10.16 -16.18
N GLY A 204 5.82 -9.75 -15.47
CA GLY A 204 7.16 -9.60 -16.03
C GLY A 204 7.47 -8.16 -16.41
N LYS A 205 8.33 -7.97 -17.40
CA LYS A 205 8.80 -6.65 -17.82
C LYS A 205 7.69 -5.83 -18.50
N HIS A 206 7.46 -4.63 -17.99
CA HIS A 206 6.59 -3.60 -18.54
C HIS A 206 7.35 -2.34 -18.92
N ASN A 207 6.85 -1.65 -19.93
CA ASN A 207 7.26 -0.31 -20.34
C ASN A 207 6.22 0.72 -19.91
N VAL A 208 6.73 1.83 -19.39
CA VAL A 208 5.94 2.97 -18.94
C VAL A 208 6.34 4.19 -19.73
N LEU A 209 5.35 4.99 -20.13
CA LEU A 209 5.59 6.30 -20.73
C LEU A 209 4.84 7.38 -19.94
N VAL A 210 5.57 8.39 -19.50
CA VAL A 210 5.01 9.57 -18.82
C VAL A 210 5.18 10.78 -19.71
N VAL A 211 4.09 11.52 -19.91
CA VAL A 211 4.11 12.69 -20.80
C VAL A 211 3.09 13.73 -20.35
N ALA A 212 3.47 14.99 -20.42
CA ALA A 212 2.54 16.09 -20.31
C ALA A 212 2.02 16.48 -21.70
N SER A 213 0.70 16.64 -21.84
CA SER A 213 0.05 17.00 -23.10
C SER A 213 -1.00 18.09 -22.90
N ALA A 214 -1.26 18.86 -23.96
CA ALA A 214 -2.40 19.76 -24.03
C ALA A 214 -3.69 19.04 -24.47
N SER A 215 -3.58 17.85 -25.06
CA SER A 215 -4.73 17.08 -25.55
C SER A 215 -5.41 16.31 -24.41
N PRO A 216 -6.75 16.39 -24.25
CA PRO A 216 -7.48 15.63 -23.24
C PRO A 216 -7.84 14.21 -23.68
N THR A 217 -7.61 13.84 -24.94
CA THR A 217 -8.17 12.62 -25.54
C THR A 217 -7.13 11.55 -25.89
N LEU A 218 -5.93 11.62 -25.32
CA LEU A 218 -4.91 10.62 -25.62
C LEU A 218 -5.30 9.26 -25.02
N THR A 219 -5.32 8.24 -25.87
CA THR A 219 -5.58 6.84 -25.52
C THR A 219 -4.42 5.92 -25.88
N HIS A 220 -3.43 6.39 -26.65
CA HIS A 220 -2.27 5.59 -27.01
C HIS A 220 -1.03 6.48 -27.30
N PRO A 221 0.21 6.04 -26.96
CA PRO A 221 1.44 6.80 -27.23
C PRO A 221 1.66 7.20 -28.70
N SER A 222 1.11 6.44 -29.66
CA SER A 222 1.22 6.79 -31.09
C SER A 222 0.54 8.11 -31.46
N GLN A 223 -0.43 8.56 -30.65
CA GLN A 223 -1.15 9.83 -30.86
C GLN A 223 -0.34 11.05 -30.44
N LEU A 224 0.80 10.86 -29.75
CA LEU A 224 1.65 11.95 -29.32
C LEU A 224 2.24 12.69 -30.51
N THR A 225 2.26 14.02 -30.42
CA THR A 225 2.98 14.87 -31.37
C THR A 225 4.49 14.64 -31.26
N PRO A 226 5.28 14.99 -32.30
CA PRO A 226 6.74 14.86 -32.24
C PRO A 226 7.35 15.59 -31.04
N GLN A 227 6.83 16.78 -30.70
CA GLN A 227 7.32 17.56 -29.58
C GLN A 227 7.03 16.91 -28.22
N GLU A 228 5.84 16.33 -28.04
CA GLU A 228 5.47 15.61 -26.82
C GLU A 228 6.30 14.34 -26.65
N ARG A 229 6.57 13.61 -27.74
CA ARG A 229 7.44 12.42 -27.70
C ARG A 229 8.85 12.78 -27.24
N THR A 230 9.42 13.90 -27.70
CA THR A 230 10.76 14.34 -27.27
C THR A 230 10.81 14.71 -25.79
N LYS A 231 9.70 15.21 -25.22
CA LYS A 231 9.62 15.55 -23.79
C LYS A 231 9.21 14.38 -22.89
N SER A 232 8.64 13.32 -23.46
CA SER A 232 8.18 12.15 -22.72
C SER A 232 9.33 11.41 -22.02
N GLN A 233 9.01 10.76 -20.90
CA GLN A 233 9.95 9.98 -20.12
C GLN A 233 9.53 8.51 -20.13
N SER A 234 10.45 7.64 -20.52
CA SER A 234 10.19 6.20 -20.58
C SER A 234 10.87 5.49 -19.41
N TYR A 235 10.18 4.52 -18.83
CA TYR A 235 10.70 3.68 -17.75
C TYR A 235 10.35 2.23 -18.01
N THR A 236 11.01 1.33 -17.29
CA THR A 236 10.66 -0.08 -17.27
C THR A 236 10.61 -0.58 -15.85
N PHE A 237 9.70 -1.50 -15.56
CA PHE A 237 9.67 -2.22 -14.29
C PHE A 237 9.36 -3.69 -14.55
N ASP A 238 9.73 -4.55 -13.62
CA ASP A 238 9.39 -5.97 -13.64
C ASP A 238 8.26 -6.21 -12.63
N TYR A 239 7.08 -6.61 -13.10
CA TYR A 239 5.90 -6.84 -12.27
C TYR A 239 5.85 -8.29 -11.80
N PRO A 240 6.13 -8.57 -10.51
CA PRO A 240 6.18 -9.92 -10.01
C PRO A 240 4.78 -10.52 -9.93
N ARG A 241 4.72 -11.85 -10.09
CA ARG A 241 3.45 -12.59 -9.99
C ARG A 241 2.87 -12.56 -8.58
N ALA A 242 3.70 -12.60 -7.55
CA ALA A 242 3.29 -12.49 -6.16
C ALA A 242 4.26 -11.58 -5.42
N SER A 243 3.73 -10.65 -4.64
CA SER A 243 4.50 -9.80 -3.72
C SER A 243 3.58 -9.39 -2.57
N LEU A 244 4.16 -9.15 -1.39
CA LEU A 244 3.41 -8.51 -0.29
C LEU A 244 3.18 -7.01 -0.53
N MET A 245 4.02 -6.39 -1.35
CA MET A 245 3.98 -4.96 -1.66
C MET A 245 4.04 -4.76 -3.17
N SER A 246 3.10 -3.98 -3.71
CA SER A 246 3.04 -3.68 -5.15
C SER A 246 2.96 -2.18 -5.39
N LEU A 247 3.96 -1.43 -4.91
CA LEU A 247 3.89 0.03 -4.86
C LEU A 247 4.87 0.67 -5.84
N CYS A 248 4.34 1.40 -6.81
CA CYS A 248 5.12 2.28 -7.66
C CYS A 248 4.87 3.75 -7.33
N ARG A 249 5.93 4.55 -7.40
CA ARG A 249 5.94 5.98 -7.13
C ARG A 249 6.27 6.73 -8.40
N LEU A 250 5.33 7.54 -8.87
CA LEU A 250 5.54 8.48 -9.96
C LEU A 250 5.71 9.87 -9.35
N THR A 251 6.85 10.50 -9.56
CA THR A 251 7.06 11.92 -9.22
C THR A 251 7.14 12.73 -10.51
N ALA A 252 6.25 13.69 -10.70
CA ALA A 252 6.23 14.61 -11.84
C ALA A 252 6.59 16.02 -11.39
N GLY A 253 7.64 16.59 -11.99
CA GLY A 253 8.13 17.93 -11.69
C GLY A 253 7.61 18.97 -12.67
N TYR A 254 7.13 20.07 -12.13
CA TYR A 254 6.69 21.24 -12.89
C TYR A 254 7.40 22.48 -12.38
N ARG A 255 7.84 23.30 -13.33
CA ARG A 255 8.53 24.54 -13.05
C ARG A 255 7.89 25.68 -13.79
N ARG A 256 7.88 26.86 -13.19
CA ARG A 256 7.46 28.10 -13.87
C ARG A 256 8.23 28.27 -15.19
N ASP A 257 7.49 28.41 -16.28
CA ASP A 257 8.03 28.61 -17.63
C ASP A 257 8.79 29.95 -17.67
N ALA A 258 9.98 29.94 -18.27
CA ALA A 258 10.86 31.12 -18.31
C ALA A 258 10.33 32.22 -19.26
N VAL A 259 9.55 31.83 -20.27
CA VAL A 259 8.97 32.74 -21.28
C VAL A 259 7.55 33.10 -20.89
N LEU A 260 6.74 32.11 -20.49
CA LEU A 260 5.37 32.30 -20.03
C LEU A 260 5.32 32.19 -18.50
N ASN A 261 5.81 33.21 -17.80
CA ASN A 261 5.94 33.23 -16.33
C ASN A 261 4.65 32.93 -15.55
N TYR A 262 3.48 33.04 -16.18
CA TYR A 262 2.18 32.70 -15.60
C TYR A 262 1.77 31.24 -15.85
N LYS A 263 2.64 30.40 -16.44
CA LYS A 263 2.39 28.99 -16.71
C LYS A 263 3.46 28.10 -16.07
N TRP A 264 3.05 26.91 -15.66
CA TRP A 264 3.95 25.82 -15.33
C TRP A 264 4.23 24.95 -16.55
N ASN A 265 5.49 24.59 -16.75
CA ASN A 265 5.95 23.68 -17.78
C ASN A 265 6.41 22.38 -17.12
N PHE A 266 6.10 21.25 -17.75
CA PHE A 266 6.60 19.95 -17.33
C PHE A 266 8.13 19.90 -17.50
N GLU A 267 8.85 19.62 -16.42
CA GLU A 267 10.31 19.52 -16.40
C GLU A 267 10.77 18.08 -16.58
N GLY A 268 9.99 17.12 -16.08
CA GLY A 268 10.28 15.70 -16.19
C GLY A 268 9.58 14.89 -15.11
N SER A 269 9.92 13.61 -15.06
CA SER A 269 9.39 12.70 -14.05
C SER A 269 10.47 11.74 -13.52
N ARG A 270 10.12 11.03 -12.47
CA ARG A 270 10.84 9.86 -11.94
C ARG A 270 9.82 8.78 -11.61
N PHE A 271 10.15 7.55 -11.93
CA PHE A 271 9.28 6.40 -11.67
C PHE A 271 10.10 5.27 -11.05
N GLU A 272 9.60 4.75 -9.93
CA GLU A 272 10.26 3.69 -9.16
C GLU A 272 9.21 2.73 -8.64
N CYS A 273 9.55 1.45 -8.55
CA CYS A 273 8.68 0.42 -8.02
C CYS A 273 9.39 -0.36 -6.93
N GLU A 274 8.66 -0.66 -5.87
CA GLU A 274 9.14 -1.40 -4.72
C GLU A 274 8.34 -2.70 -4.62
N TRP A 275 9.06 -3.81 -4.58
CA TRP A 275 8.55 -5.15 -4.33
C TRP A 275 9.18 -5.69 -3.03
N ASN A 276 8.70 -6.84 -2.55
CA ASN A 276 9.30 -7.51 -1.39
C ASN A 276 10.49 -8.39 -1.74
#